data_AF-A0A292PZ41-F1
#
_entry.id   AF-A0A292PZ41-F1
#
_cell.length_a   1.000
_cell.length_b   1.000
_cell.length_c   1.000
_cell.angle_alpha   90.00
_cell.angle_beta   90.00
_cell.angle_gamma   90.00
#
_symmetry.space_group_name_H-M   'P 1'
#
loop_
_entity.id
_entity.type
_entity.pdbx_description
1 polymer ?
#
loop_
_entity_poly.entity_id
_entity_poly.type
_entity_poly.pdbx_seq_one_letter_code
_entity_poly.pdbx_strand_id
1 'polypeptide(L)'
;MFQFVLAGWEGSAYDAVVLSDAIAKGFHMPRQNFYLVDHAGYTSSSQFFTPYRNVRYYLKEQIIGNQVPSMVKELYNLHHASARNCVERILGMLKYQFPIL
;
A
#
# COMPACT_ATOMS: atom_id res chain seq x y z
N MET A 1 2.79 -15.10 2.93
CA MET A 1 2.60 -15.79 1.65
C MET A 1 2.09 -14.78 0.64
N PHE A 2 2.75 -14.62 -0.51
CA PHE A 2 2.24 -13.78 -1.60
C PHE A 2 1.19 -14.56 -2.38
N GLN A 3 0.08 -13.91 -2.72
CA GLN A 3 -1.01 -14.54 -3.46
C GLN A 3 -0.83 -14.41 -4.99
N PHE A 4 -0.10 -13.39 -5.44
CA PHE A 4 0.15 -13.10 -6.84
C PHE A 4 1.45 -12.29 -6.96
N VAL A 5 2.27 -12.60 -7.96
CA VAL A 5 3.51 -11.88 -8.27
C VAL A 5 3.54 -11.62 -9.77
N LEU A 6 3.68 -10.35 -10.17
CA LEU A 6 3.85 -9.94 -11.56
C LEU A 6 5.24 -9.35 -11.74
N ALA A 7 6.04 -9.95 -12.63
CA ALA A 7 7.39 -9.52 -12.95
C ALA A 7 7.51 -9.12 -14.43
N GLY A 8 8.62 -8.45 -14.79
CA GLY A 8 8.92 -8.07 -16.17
C GLY A 8 8.45 -6.67 -16.59
N TRP A 9 8.10 -5.81 -15.63
CA TRP A 9 7.80 -4.40 -15.87
C TRP A 9 9.02 -3.52 -15.64
N GLU A 10 9.16 -2.48 -16.47
CA GLU A 10 10.19 -1.46 -16.29
C GLU A 10 9.94 -0.68 -15.00
N GLY A 11 11.00 -0.32 -14.27
CA GLY A 11 10.90 0.41 -13.00
C GLY A 11 10.28 1.82 -13.11
N SER A 12 10.10 2.33 -14.33
CA SER A 12 9.46 3.60 -14.67
C SER A 12 7.97 3.47 -15.00
N ALA A 13 7.42 2.25 -15.07
CA ALA A 13 6.05 2.01 -15.46
C ALA A 13 5.05 2.60 -14.45
N TYR A 14 3.93 3.11 -14.96
CA TYR A 14 2.89 3.65 -14.10
C TYR A 14 2.12 2.54 -13.38
N ASP A 15 1.95 2.68 -12.07
CA ASP A 15 1.25 1.75 -11.18
C ASP A 15 -0.10 1.23 -11.74
N ALA A 16 -0.92 2.11 -12.35
CA ALA A 16 -2.21 1.68 -12.89
C ALA A 16 -2.09 0.78 -14.13
N VAL A 17 -1.01 0.94 -14.92
CA VAL A 17 -0.74 0.09 -16.08
C VAL A 17 -0.32 -1.31 -15.62
N VAL A 18 0.58 -1.37 -14.62
CA VAL A 18 1.01 -2.62 -14.00
C VAL A 18 -0.19 -3.35 -13.36
N LEU A 19 -1.09 -2.60 -12.69
CA LEU A 19 -2.31 -3.17 -12.14
C LEU A 19 -3.26 -3.70 -13.22
N SER A 20 -3.46 -2.95 -14.30
CA SER A 20 -4.34 -3.38 -15.39
C SER A 20 -3.83 -4.67 -16.03
N ASP A 21 -2.52 -4.79 -16.21
CA ASP A 21 -1.87 -6.00 -16.71
C ASP A 21 -1.97 -7.16 -15.72
N ALA A 22 -1.81 -6.90 -14.42
CA ALA A 22 -2.04 -7.89 -13.37
C ALA A 22 -3.45 -8.48 -13.47
N ILE A 23 -4.47 -7.62 -13.60
CA ILE A 23 -5.88 -8.04 -13.72
C ILE A 23 -6.07 -8.89 -14.98
N ALA A 24 -5.51 -8.46 -16.12
CA ALA A 24 -5.58 -9.22 -17.37
C ALA A 24 -4.92 -10.60 -17.25
N LYS A 25 -3.86 -10.74 -16.44
CA LYS A 25 -3.10 -11.98 -16.21
C LYS A 25 -3.65 -12.85 -15.07
N GLY A 26 -4.85 -12.55 -14.56
CA GLY A 26 -5.54 -13.39 -13.58
C GLY A 26 -5.43 -12.93 -12.13
N PHE A 27 -4.98 -11.70 -11.87
CA PHE A 27 -5.18 -11.07 -10.57
C PHE A 27 -6.66 -10.73 -10.39
N HIS A 28 -7.36 -11.55 -9.61
CA HIS A 28 -8.76 -11.34 -9.30
C HIS A 28 -8.92 -10.57 -7.99
N MET A 29 -9.66 -9.46 -8.03
CA MET A 29 -10.02 -8.79 -6.79
C MET A 29 -11.10 -9.60 -6.05
N PRO A 30 -10.93 -9.88 -4.74
CA PRO A 30 -11.93 -10.60 -3.97
C PRO A 30 -13.19 -9.73 -3.84
N ARG A 31 -14.35 -10.29 -4.19
CA ARG A 31 -15.64 -9.57 -4.19
C ARG A 31 -16.05 -8.95 -2.85
N GLN A 32 -15.41 -9.32 -1.75
CA GLN A 32 -15.74 -8.87 -0.39
C GLN A 32 -14.54 -8.28 0.37
N ASN A 33 -13.36 -8.23 -0.23
CA ASN A 33 -12.16 -7.68 0.42
C ASN A 33 -11.68 -6.44 -0.32
N PHE A 34 -10.93 -5.63 0.40
CA PHE A 34 -10.35 -4.40 -0.13
C PHE A 34 -8.83 -4.50 -0.09
N TYR A 35 -8.18 -3.88 -1.07
CA TYR A 35 -6.73 -3.76 -1.09
C TYR A 35 -6.32 -2.41 -0.50
N LEU A 36 -5.38 -2.48 0.45
CA LEU A 36 -4.69 -1.31 0.96
C LEU A 36 -3.65 -0.88 -0.07
N VAL A 37 -3.71 0.36 -0.52
CA VAL A 37 -2.84 0.86 -1.59
C VAL A 37 -1.88 1.92 -1.07
N ASP A 38 -0.66 1.84 -1.58
CA ASP A 38 0.46 2.66 -1.15
C ASP A 38 0.34 4.15 -1.53
N HIS A 39 -0.16 4.40 -2.74
CA HIS A 39 -0.27 5.72 -3.33
C HIS A 39 -1.63 5.93 -4.00
N ALA A 40 -2.01 7.20 -4.14
CA ALA A 40 -3.25 7.58 -4.82
C ALA A 40 -3.15 7.55 -6.37
N GLY A 41 -2.15 6.84 -6.93
CA GLY A 41 -1.95 6.62 -8.37
C GLY A 41 -2.77 5.46 -8.94
N TYR A 42 -3.33 4.64 -8.05
CA TYR A 42 -4.34 3.68 -8.44
C TYR A 42 -5.67 4.43 -8.48
N THR A 43 -6.23 4.57 -9.68
CA THR A 43 -7.56 5.17 -9.88
C THR A 43 -8.51 4.58 -8.85
N SER A 44 -9.16 5.43 -8.05
CA SER A 44 -10.01 5.08 -6.91
C SER A 44 -11.20 4.22 -7.33
N SER A 45 -10.94 2.96 -7.66
CA SER A 45 -11.96 1.93 -7.76
C SER A 45 -12.45 1.67 -6.33
N SER A 46 -13.74 1.36 -6.18
CA SER A 46 -14.40 1.10 -4.89
C SER A 46 -13.71 0.04 -4.02
N GLN A 47 -12.74 -0.70 -4.56
CA GLN A 47 -12.04 -1.81 -3.91
C GLN A 47 -10.63 -1.42 -3.41
N PHE A 48 -10.17 -0.19 -3.67
CA PHE A 48 -8.87 0.32 -3.25
C PHE A 48 -9.02 1.40 -2.19
N PHE A 49 -8.45 1.13 -1.02
CA PHE A 49 -8.36 2.09 0.06
C PHE A 49 -7.03 2.84 -0.04
N THR A 50 -7.10 4.14 -0.30
CA THR A 50 -5.96 5.06 -0.31
C THR A 50 -5.94 5.87 0.97
N PRO A 51 -4.78 6.36 1.42
CA PRO A 51 -4.73 7.30 2.55
C PRO A 51 -5.47 8.59 2.21
N TYR A 52 -6.08 9.23 3.23
CA TYR A 52 -6.68 10.55 3.06
C TYR A 52 -5.57 11.56 2.74
N ARG A 53 -5.67 12.20 1.56
CA ARG A 53 -4.76 13.27 1.16
C ARG A 53 -4.89 14.47 2.10
N ASN A 54 -3.78 15.15 2.37
CA ASN A 54 -3.70 16.33 3.24
C ASN A 54 -4.14 16.09 4.71
N VAL A 55 -4.26 14.84 5.14
CA VAL A 55 -4.50 14.49 6.55
C VAL A 55 -3.17 14.02 7.15
N ARG A 56 -2.71 14.76 8.15
CA ARG A 56 -1.45 14.48 8.84
C ARG A 56 -1.54 13.14 9.57
N TYR A 57 -0.49 12.35 9.47
CA TYR A 57 -0.20 11.26 10.40
C TYR A 57 1.31 11.25 10.57
N TYR A 58 1.80 11.39 11.81
CA TYR A 58 3.22 11.45 12.08
C TYR A 58 3.57 10.33 13.03
N LEU A 59 3.92 9.15 12.47
CA LEU A 59 4.32 7.98 13.24
C LEU A 59 5.41 8.30 14.30
N LYS A 60 6.37 9.17 13.98
CA LYS A 60 7.40 9.61 14.93
C LYS A 60 6.86 10.53 16.03
N GLU A 61 6.06 11.54 15.69
CA GLU A 61 5.54 12.52 16.65
C GLU A 61 4.48 11.90 17.56
N GLN A 62 3.74 10.90 17.09
CA GLN A 62 2.81 10.14 17.91
C GLN A 62 3.50 9.30 18.98
N ILE A 63 4.62 8.65 18.64
CA ILE A 63 5.41 7.84 19.57
C ILE A 63 6.17 8.72 20.57
N ILE A 64 6.67 9.87 20.12
CA ILE A 64 7.50 10.78 20.95
C ILE A 64 6.65 11.75 21.78
N GLY A 65 5.49 12.17 21.26
CA GLY A 65 4.67 13.26 21.82
C GLY A 65 3.37 12.83 22.51
N ASN A 66 3.06 11.53 22.57
CA ASN A 66 1.80 10.99 23.14
C ASN A 66 0.54 11.67 22.55
N GLN A 67 0.63 12.17 21.31
CA GLN A 67 -0.46 12.86 20.64
C GLN A 67 -1.44 11.82 20.10
N VAL A 68 -2.54 11.61 20.82
CA VAL A 68 -3.59 10.70 20.35
C VAL A 68 -4.29 11.36 19.15
N PRO A 69 -4.30 10.72 17.96
CA PRO A 69 -5.02 11.24 16.81
C PRO A 69 -6.49 11.44 17.20
N SER A 70 -6.95 12.69 17.18
CA SER A 70 -8.30 13.04 17.65
C SER A 70 -9.34 12.88 16.55
N MET A 71 -8.92 12.77 15.29
CA MET A 71 -9.84 12.65 14.14
C MET A 71 -9.82 11.24 13.55
N VAL A 72 -11.00 10.73 13.19
CA VAL A 72 -11.19 9.41 12.54
C VAL A 72 -10.31 9.25 11.29
N LYS A 73 -10.08 10.34 10.54
CA LYS A 73 -9.23 10.35 9.34
C LYS A 73 -7.74 10.18 9.66
N GLU A 74 -7.28 10.74 10.78
CA GLU A 74 -5.90 10.61 11.24
C GLU A 74 -5.63 9.19 11.74
N LEU A 75 -6.58 8.63 12.51
CA LEU A 75 -6.54 7.22 12.96
C LEU A 75 -6.49 6.26 11.77
N TYR A 76 -7.32 6.47 10.76
CA TYR A 76 -7.28 5.67 9.55
C TYR A 76 -5.91 5.77 8.85
N ASN A 77 -5.41 6.99 8.64
CA ASN A 77 -4.10 7.19 8.00
C ASN A 77 -2.95 6.56 8.80
N LEU A 78 -3.00 6.60 10.13
CA LEU A 78 -2.04 5.93 11.00
C LEU A 78 -2.07 4.41 10.82
N HIS A 79 -3.25 3.79 10.88
CA HIS A 79 -3.39 2.35 10.68
C HIS A 79 -2.95 1.95 9.26
N HIS A 80 -3.33 2.74 8.26
CA HIS A 80 -2.90 2.57 6.87
C HIS A 80 -1.37 2.58 6.76
N ALA A 81 -0.72 3.57 7.34
CA ALA A 81 0.74 3.69 7.31
C ALA A 81 1.46 2.59 8.09
N SER A 82 0.90 2.15 9.21
CA SER A 82 1.45 1.02 9.97
C SER A 82 1.39 -0.27 9.16
N ALA A 83 0.27 -0.54 8.49
CA ALA A 83 0.11 -1.71 7.63
C ALA A 83 1.08 -1.65 6.43
N ARG A 84 1.19 -0.50 5.78
CA ARG A 84 2.18 -0.23 4.71
C ARG A 84 3.60 -0.54 5.18
N ASN A 85 4.01 -0.01 6.32
CA ASN A 85 5.36 -0.22 6.87
C ASN A 85 5.66 -1.71 7.12
N CYS A 86 4.69 -2.48 7.62
CA CYS A 86 4.87 -3.93 7.76
C CYS A 86 5.14 -4.62 6.41
N VAL A 87 4.39 -4.26 5.37
CA VAL A 87 4.57 -4.82 4.01
C VAL A 87 5.91 -4.39 3.42
N GLU A 88 6.26 -3.10 3.50
CA GLU A 88 7.53 -2.57 3.01
C GLU A 88 8.74 -3.24 3.68
N ARG A 89 8.67 -3.51 4.99
CA ARG A 89 9.75 -4.23 5.70
C ARG A 89 9.89 -5.66 5.22
N ILE A 90 8.79 -6.36 4.95
CA ILE A 90 8.82 -7.72 4.38
C ILE A 90 9.42 -7.68 2.97
N LEU A 91 9.01 -6.73 2.13
CA LEU A 91 9.58 -6.55 0.80
C LEU A 91 11.08 -6.19 0.87
N GLY A 92 11.49 -5.33 1.80
CA GLY A 92 12.89 -4.98 2.00
C GLY A 92 13.75 -6.18 2.40
N MET A 93 13.24 -7.06 3.27
CA MET A 93 13.90 -8.33 3.61
C MET A 93 14.03 -9.23 2.38
N LEU A 94 13.00 -9.31 1.55
CA LEU A 94 13.02 -10.13 0.34
C LEU A 94 14.00 -9.60 -0.69
N LYS A 95 14.08 -8.29 -0.90
CA LYS A 95 15.07 -7.65 -1.77
C LYS A 95 16.50 -7.89 -1.27
N TYR A 96 16.71 -7.88 0.05
CA TYR A 96 18.00 -8.23 0.64
C TYR A 96 18.37 -9.70 0.37
N GLN A 97 17.41 -10.60 0.48
CA GLN A 97 17.63 -12.04 0.25
C GLN A 97 17.75 -12.39 -1.25
N PHE A 98 17.06 -11.65 -2.12
CA PHE A 98 16.98 -11.88 -3.56
C PHE A 98 17.28 -10.57 -4.30
N PRO A 99 18.55 -10.29 -4.64
CA PRO A 99 18.97 -9.02 -5.25
C PRO A 99 18.36 -8.73 -6.64
N ILE A 100 17.68 -9.72 -7.23
CA ILE A 100 17.02 -9.65 -8.54
C ILE A 100 15.53 -9.26 -8.44
N LEU A 101 15.00 -9.07 -7.21
CA LEU A 101 13.66 -8.57 -6.89
C LEU A 101 13.70 -7.08 -6.50
#